data_AF-A0A2V5VU52-F1
#
_entry.id   AF-A0A2V5VU52-F1
#
_cell.length_a   1.000
_cell.length_b   1.000
_cell.length_c   1.000
_cell.angle_alpha   90.00
_cell.angle_beta   90.00
_cell.angle_gamma   90.00
#
_symmetry.space_group_name_H-M   'P 1'
#
loop_
_entity.id
_entity.type
_entity.pdbx_description
1 polymer ?
#
loop_
_entity_poly.entity_id
_entity_poly.type
_entity_poly.pdbx_seq_one_letter_code
_entity_poly.pdbx_strand_id
1 'polypeptide(L)'
;MSLRIAGMGWVTPLGRGVDAVWNRLLLGEEALAQPISDPVSEKRYSAFRVPAEALTDLPPHPRLRRASAISRFAAAAGIDALGQARSTIGEIDAERMALVFAVSNGGVIYTKRFYHNIVETGAQSASPLLFPETV
;
A
#
# COMPACT_ATOMS: atom_id res chain seq x y z
N MET A 1 19.38 -0.65 -26.30
CA MET A 1 18.78 -1.30 -25.11
C MET A 1 17.27 -1.17 -25.25
N SER A 2 16.49 -2.25 -25.23
CA SER A 2 15.03 -2.20 -25.24
C SER A 2 14.50 -2.33 -23.81
N LEU A 3 13.57 -1.45 -23.44
CA LEU A 3 12.87 -1.49 -22.16
C LEU A 3 11.46 -2.06 -22.39
N ARG A 4 11.00 -2.94 -21.50
CA ARG A 4 9.67 -3.54 -21.56
C ARG A 4 9.10 -3.75 -20.16
N ILE A 5 7.77 -3.79 -20.08
CA ILE A 5 7.05 -4.19 -18.87
C ILE A 5 6.98 -5.72 -18.85
N ALA A 6 7.56 -6.35 -17.84
CA ALA A 6 7.55 -7.81 -17.68
C ALA A 6 6.41 -8.29 -16.76
N GLY A 7 5.91 -7.44 -15.87
CA GLY A 7 4.84 -7.77 -14.95
C GLY A 7 4.28 -6.52 -14.27
N MET A 8 3.05 -6.63 -13.79
CA MET A 8 2.27 -5.57 -13.16
C MET A 8 1.47 -6.16 -12.00
N GLY A 9 1.20 -5.35 -10.99
CA GLY A 9 0.36 -5.74 -9.87
C GLY A 9 -0.39 -4.53 -9.34
N TRP A 10 -1.67 -4.71 -9.07
CA TRP A 10 -2.58 -3.63 -8.67
C TRP A 10 -3.20 -3.93 -7.32
N VAL A 11 -3.27 -2.91 -6.47
CA VAL A 11 -4.07 -2.91 -5.24
C VAL A 11 -4.86 -1.61 -5.24
N THR A 12 -6.18 -1.72 -5.31
CA THR A 12 -7.09 -0.59 -5.56
C THR A 12 -8.34 -0.71 -4.69
N PRO A 13 -9.16 0.36 -4.61
CA PRO A 13 -10.50 0.27 -4.01
C PRO A 13 -11.45 -0.75 -4.69
N LEU A 14 -11.17 -1.16 -5.94
CA LEU A 14 -11.89 -2.23 -6.63
C LEU A 14 -11.29 -3.63 -6.38
N GLY A 15 -10.25 -3.76 -5.54
CA GLY A 15 -9.61 -5.02 -5.19
C GLY A 15 -8.17 -5.12 -5.66
N ARG A 16 -7.66 -6.36 -5.74
CA ARG A 16 -6.27 -6.68 -6.09
C ARG A 16 -6.20 -7.52 -7.38
N GLY A 17 -5.11 -7.34 -8.12
CA GLY A 17 -4.84 -8.04 -9.37
C GLY A 17 -5.29 -7.24 -10.59
N VAL A 18 -4.44 -7.23 -11.62
CA VAL A 18 -4.64 -6.41 -12.83
C VAL A 18 -5.90 -6.85 -13.57
N ASP A 19 -6.02 -8.13 -13.93
CA ASP A 19 -7.15 -8.64 -14.72
C ASP A 19 -8.49 -8.47 -13.99
N ALA A 20 -8.52 -8.80 -12.70
CA ALA A 20 -9.73 -8.69 -11.89
C ALA A 20 -10.23 -7.24 -11.80
N VAL A 21 -9.34 -6.30 -11.50
CA VAL A 21 -9.71 -4.87 -11.43
C VAL A 21 -10.03 -4.31 -12.82
N TRP A 22 -9.26 -4.69 -13.85
CA TRP A 22 -9.47 -4.23 -15.22
C TRP A 22 -10.83 -4.65 -15.78
N ASN A 23 -11.24 -5.90 -15.56
CA ASN A 23 -12.55 -6.38 -16.00
C ASN A 23 -13.70 -5.60 -15.34
N ARG A 24 -13.59 -5.28 -14.05
CA ARG A 24 -14.57 -4.46 -13.34
C ARG A 24 -14.66 -3.04 -13.92
N LEU A 25 -13.51 -2.44 -14.23
CA LEU A 25 -13.46 -1.13 -14.88
C LEU A 25 -14.11 -1.14 -16.27
N LEU A 26 -13.86 -2.19 -17.08
CA LEU A 26 -14.49 -2.34 -18.39
C LEU A 26 -16.01 -2.48 -18.31
N LEU A 27 -16.54 -3.01 -17.20
CA LEU A 27 -17.97 -3.09 -16.91
C LEU A 27 -18.57 -1.79 -16.36
N GLY A 28 -17.75 -0.74 -16.18
CA GLY A 28 -18.18 0.53 -15.61
C GLY A 28 -18.42 0.49 -14.10
N GLU A 29 -17.84 -0.49 -13.39
CA GLU A 29 -17.96 -0.55 -11.94
C GLU A 29 -17.12 0.54 -11.27
N GLU A 30 -17.70 1.15 -10.23
CA GLU A 30 -17.04 2.13 -9.39
C GLU A 30 -16.86 1.57 -7.96
N ALA A 31 -15.77 1.98 -7.30
CA ALA A 31 -15.59 1.65 -5.90
C ALA A 31 -16.59 2.40 -5.03
N LEU A 32 -17.06 1.76 -3.95
CA LEU A 32 -18.00 2.39 -3.04
C LEU A 32 -17.27 3.38 -2.11
N ALA A 33 -17.72 4.63 -2.12
CA ALA A 33 -17.26 5.62 -1.16
C ALA A 33 -17.71 5.25 0.26
N GLN A 34 -16.78 5.29 1.20
CA GLN A 34 -17.03 5.01 2.61
C GLN A 34 -16.88 6.30 3.43
N PRO A 35 -17.78 6.56 4.38
CA PRO A 35 -17.67 7.72 5.24
C PRO A 35 -16.47 7.58 6.19
N ILE A 36 -15.72 8.65 6.36
CA ILE A 36 -14.68 8.80 7.37
C ILE A 36 -14.97 10.06 8.20
N SER A 37 -14.77 9.97 9.52
CA SER A 37 -14.97 11.09 10.43
C SER A 37 -13.63 11.64 10.87
N ASP A 38 -13.48 12.96 10.84
CA ASP A 38 -12.40 13.64 11.54
C ASP A 38 -12.77 13.81 13.02
N PRO A 39 -12.03 13.19 13.97
CA PRO A 39 -12.33 13.31 15.39
C PRO A 39 -12.10 14.73 15.94
N VAL A 40 -11.39 15.60 15.21
CA VAL A 40 -11.10 16.97 15.66
C VAL A 40 -12.21 17.95 15.22
N SER A 41 -12.64 17.87 13.96
CA SER A 41 -13.63 18.82 13.41
C SER A 41 -15.06 18.30 13.32
N GLU A 42 -15.31 17.04 13.71
CA GLU A 42 -16.58 16.31 13.54
C GLU A 42 -17.09 16.23 12.08
N LYS A 43 -16.30 16.72 11.11
CA LYS A 43 -16.63 16.67 9.69
C LYS A 43 -16.56 15.24 9.17
N ARG A 44 -17.50 14.93 8.28
CA ARG A 44 -17.52 13.67 7.51
C ARG A 44 -16.96 13.90 6.12
N TYR A 45 -16.10 13.00 5.68
CA TYR A 45 -15.53 12.95 4.33
C TYR A 45 -15.85 11.61 3.69
N SER A 46 -15.78 11.56 2.37
CA SER A 46 -15.88 10.31 1.61
C SER A 46 -14.49 9.82 1.23
N ALA A 47 -14.22 8.53 1.42
CA ALA A 47 -12.98 7.90 1.00
C ALA A 47 -13.24 6.56 0.32
N PHE A 48 -12.48 6.26 -0.73
CA PHE A 48 -12.47 4.95 -1.37
C PHE A 48 -11.40 4.09 -0.73
N ARG A 49 -11.82 3.08 0.03
CA ARG A 49 -10.89 2.20 0.77
C ARG A 49 -10.56 0.96 -0.03
N VAL A 50 -9.33 0.50 0.08
CA VAL A 50 -8.93 -0.83 -0.39
C VAL A 50 -9.62 -1.89 0.49
N PRO A 51 -10.29 -2.89 -0.10
CA PRO A 51 -10.91 -4.00 0.66
C PRO A 51 -9.87 -4.77 1.48
N ALA A 52 -10.24 -5.28 2.65
CA ALA A 52 -9.31 -6.02 3.52
C ALA A 52 -8.82 -7.32 2.87
N GLU A 53 -9.69 -7.92 2.04
CA GLU A 53 -9.48 -9.12 1.24
C GLU A 53 -8.34 -8.93 0.22
N ALA A 54 -8.04 -7.70 -0.20
CA ALA A 54 -6.91 -7.42 -1.08
C ALA A 54 -5.55 -7.78 -0.44
N LEU A 55 -5.50 -7.93 0.89
CA LEU A 55 -4.28 -8.21 1.63
C LEU A 55 -4.25 -9.58 2.33
N THR A 56 -5.28 -10.42 2.19
CA THR A 56 -5.37 -11.70 2.92
C THR A 56 -4.25 -12.65 2.55
N ASP A 57 -3.87 -12.68 1.28
CA ASP A 57 -2.86 -13.62 0.76
C ASP A 57 -1.44 -13.05 0.81
N LEU A 58 -1.25 -11.91 1.49
CA LEU A 58 0.07 -11.35 1.68
C LEU A 58 0.87 -12.27 2.63
N PRO A 59 2.03 -12.82 2.21
CA PRO A 59 2.80 -13.71 3.05
C PRO A 59 3.16 -13.05 4.39
N PRO A 60 3.04 -13.76 5.52
CA PRO A 60 3.37 -13.21 6.81
C PRO A 60 4.85 -12.85 6.84
N HIS A 61 5.14 -11.56 7.04
CA HIS A 61 6.51 -11.07 7.14
C HIS A 61 6.65 -10.13 8.34
N PRO A 62 7.65 -10.32 9.23
CA PRO A 62 7.79 -9.52 10.45
C PRO A 62 7.83 -8.01 10.22
N ARG A 63 8.43 -7.57 9.09
CA ARG A 63 8.46 -6.14 8.71
C ARG A 63 7.09 -5.65 8.22
N LEU A 64 6.35 -6.45 7.45
CA LEU A 64 5.02 -6.06 6.94
C LEU A 64 3.96 -6.03 8.04
N ARG A 65 4.12 -6.84 9.09
CA ARG A 65 3.24 -6.83 10.27
C ARG A 65 3.19 -5.46 10.96
N ARG A 66 4.28 -4.69 10.91
CA ARG A 66 4.40 -3.38 11.55
C ARG A 66 4.24 -2.21 10.56
N ALA A 67 4.24 -2.51 9.26
CA ALA A 67 4.17 -1.53 8.20
C ALA A 67 2.78 -0.89 8.08
N SER A 68 2.76 0.34 7.57
CA SER A 68 1.52 1.06 7.30
C SER A 68 0.77 0.47 6.10
N ALA A 69 -0.46 0.95 5.87
CA ALA A 69 -1.28 0.48 4.76
C ALA A 69 -0.60 0.69 3.40
N ILE A 70 0.05 1.84 3.17
CA ILE A 70 0.71 2.15 1.89
C ILE A 70 1.83 1.15 1.57
N SER A 71 2.66 0.84 2.56
CA SER A 71 3.74 -0.15 2.45
C SER A 71 3.21 -1.56 2.20
N ARG A 72 2.10 -1.94 2.87
CA ARG A 72 1.45 -3.24 2.65
C ARG A 72 0.82 -3.35 1.27
N PHE A 73 0.16 -2.29 0.79
CA PHE A 73 -0.40 -2.24 -0.57
C PHE A 73 0.71 -2.33 -1.63
N ALA A 74 1.80 -1.58 -1.44
CA ALA A 74 2.96 -1.61 -2.32
C ALA A 74 3.62 -3.00 -2.36
N ALA A 75 3.77 -3.65 -1.21
CA ALA A 75 4.32 -5.01 -1.13
C ALA A 75 3.42 -6.03 -1.83
N ALA A 76 2.11 -5.97 -1.61
CA ALA A 76 1.14 -6.85 -2.29
C ALA A 76 1.19 -6.68 -3.82
N ALA A 77 1.12 -5.44 -4.30
CA ALA A 77 1.23 -5.13 -5.73
C ALA A 77 2.60 -5.55 -6.32
N GLY A 78 3.69 -5.32 -5.60
CA GLY A 78 5.04 -5.70 -6.02
C GLY A 78 5.23 -7.21 -6.11
N ILE A 79 4.67 -7.98 -5.17
CA ILE A 79 4.70 -9.45 -5.19
C ILE A 79 3.95 -9.99 -6.42
N ASP A 80 2.77 -9.45 -6.71
CA ASP A 80 2.01 -9.84 -7.90
C ASP A 80 2.80 -9.53 -9.19
N ALA A 81 3.37 -8.33 -9.27
CA ALA A 81 4.16 -7.90 -10.42
C ALA A 81 5.40 -8.78 -10.62
N LEU A 82 6.11 -9.15 -9.55
CA LEU A 82 7.24 -10.06 -9.60
C LEU A 82 6.82 -11.47 -10.01
N GLY A 83 5.66 -11.95 -9.53
CA GLY A 83 5.09 -13.22 -9.95
C GLY A 83 4.83 -13.27 -11.46
N GLN A 84 4.19 -12.24 -12.00
CA GLN A 84 3.93 -12.12 -13.44
C GLN A 84 5.22 -11.91 -14.26
N ALA A 85 6.19 -11.17 -13.73
CA ALA A 85 7.48 -11.00 -14.37
C ALA A 85 8.22 -12.34 -14.49
N ARG A 86 8.21 -13.18 -13.43
CA ARG A 86 8.85 -14.50 -13.46
C ARG A 86 8.26 -15.41 -14.53
N SER A 87 6.95 -15.39 -14.75
CA SER A 87 6.32 -16.17 -15.83
C SER A 87 6.66 -15.65 -17.22
N THR A 88 6.99 -14.37 -17.35
CA THR A 88 7.27 -13.71 -18.65
C THR A 88 8.75 -13.77 -19.05
N ILE A 89 9.67 -13.57 -18.09
CA ILE A 89 11.10 -13.43 -18.36
C ILE A 89 11.98 -14.45 -17.62
N GLY A 90 11.39 -15.37 -16.85
CA GLY A 90 12.11 -16.38 -16.08
C GLY A 90 12.65 -15.85 -14.76
N GLU A 91 13.74 -16.44 -14.28
CA GLU A 91 14.35 -16.08 -13.00
C GLU A 91 14.79 -14.61 -12.95
N ILE A 92 14.51 -13.97 -11.82
CA ILE A 92 14.87 -12.58 -11.55
C ILE A 92 16.05 -12.57 -10.58
N ASP A 93 17.18 -12.04 -11.03
CA ASP A 93 18.36 -11.80 -10.21
C ASP A 93 18.13 -10.58 -9.29
N ALA A 94 17.96 -10.85 -8.00
CA ALA A 94 17.69 -9.82 -7.00
C ALA A 94 18.89 -8.87 -6.79
N GLU A 95 20.12 -9.30 -7.03
CA GLU A 95 21.32 -8.46 -6.86
C GLU A 95 21.42 -7.38 -7.95
N ARG A 96 20.76 -7.62 -9.09
CA ARG A 96 20.70 -6.70 -10.23
C ARG A 96 19.39 -5.91 -10.32
N MET A 97 18.51 -6.08 -9.34
CA MET A 97 17.20 -5.42 -9.31
C MET A 97 17.26 -4.15 -8.47
N ALA A 98 16.86 -3.02 -9.07
CA ALA A 98 16.60 -1.79 -8.33
C ALA A 98 15.12 -1.70 -7.96
N LEU A 99 14.82 -1.23 -6.74
CA LEU A 99 13.47 -0.88 -6.31
C LEU A 99 13.34 0.65 -6.30
N VAL A 100 12.41 1.16 -7.11
CA VAL A 100 11.98 2.56 -7.04
C VAL A 100 10.57 2.58 -6.48
N PHE A 101 10.42 3.18 -5.31
CA PHE A 101 9.13 3.35 -4.66
C PHE A 101 8.81 4.84 -4.57
N ALA A 102 7.70 5.23 -5.20
CA ALA A 102 7.27 6.62 -5.29
C ALA A 102 5.89 6.79 -4.65
N VAL A 103 5.80 7.73 -3.73
CA VAL A 103 4.58 8.09 -3.01
C VAL A 103 4.54 9.61 -2.88
N SER A 104 3.34 10.21 -2.95
CA SER A 104 3.20 11.67 -2.85
C SER A 104 3.14 12.17 -1.41
N ASN A 105 2.39 11.47 -0.56
CA ASN A 105 2.08 11.92 0.81
C ASN A 105 2.65 10.98 1.89
N GLY A 106 3.38 9.92 1.53
CA GLY A 106 3.96 8.96 2.48
C GLY A 106 2.94 8.33 3.43
N GLY A 107 3.42 7.80 4.56
CA GLY A 107 2.59 7.17 5.59
C GLY A 107 1.90 8.15 6.54
N VAL A 108 1.06 9.06 6.04
CA VAL A 108 0.41 10.14 6.82
C VAL A 108 -0.23 9.68 8.13
N ILE A 109 -0.87 8.50 8.14
CA ILE A 109 -1.50 7.93 9.34
C ILE A 109 -0.44 7.66 10.42
N TYR A 110 0.70 7.12 10.04
CA TYR A 110 1.79 6.80 10.96
C TYR A 110 2.52 8.06 11.40
N THR A 111 2.72 9.04 10.50
CA THR A 111 3.23 10.38 10.85
C THR A 111 2.35 11.04 11.90
N LYS A 112 1.01 11.03 11.71
CA LYS A 112 0.06 11.58 12.68
C LYS A 112 0.16 10.86 14.02
N ARG A 113 0.18 9.52 14.05
CA ARG A 113 0.28 8.74 15.29
C ARG A 113 1.59 8.99 16.04
N PHE A 114 2.70 9.03 15.32
CA PHE A 114 4.01 9.31 15.89
C PHE A 114 4.04 10.70 16.55
N TYR A 115 3.59 11.72 15.83
CA TYR A 115 3.56 13.09 16.34
C TYR A 115 2.56 13.28 17.49
N HIS A 116 1.35 12.72 17.36
CA HIS A 116 0.33 12.81 18.39
C HIS A 116 0.80 12.25 19.74
N ASN A 117 1.45 11.09 19.74
CA ASN A 117 2.00 10.51 20.97
C ASN A 117 3.02 11.46 21.64
N ILE A 118 3.90 12.08 20.86
CA ILE A 118 4.91 13.02 21.35
C ILE A 118 4.26 14.24 21.99
N VAL A 119 3.22 14.79 21.35
CA VAL A 119 2.50 15.97 21.87
C VAL A 119 1.77 15.64 23.17
N GLU A 120 1.09 14.50 23.23
CA GLU A 120 0.29 14.10 24.39
C GLU A 120 1.14 13.67 25.60
N THR A 121 2.23 12.96 25.36
CA THR A 121 2.96 12.22 26.41
C THR A 121 4.45 12.54 26.49
N GLY A 122 4.93 13.48 25.67
CA GLY A 122 6.31 13.93 25.63
C GLY A 122 7.21 13.11 24.71
N ALA A 123 8.44 13.60 24.49
CA ALA A 123 9.38 13.06 23.50
C ALA A 123 9.77 11.59 23.72
N GLN A 124 9.72 11.08 24.96
CA GLN A 124 10.06 9.68 25.29
C GLN A 124 9.08 8.66 24.69
N SER A 125 7.89 9.11 24.25
CA SER A 125 6.88 8.28 23.60
C SER A 125 7.09 8.09 22.09
N ALA A 126 8.11 8.76 21.52
CA ALA A 126 8.46 8.66 20.11
C ALA A 126 8.75 7.19 19.74
N SER A 127 7.80 6.55 19.06
CA SER A 127 7.88 5.11 18.77
C SER A 127 8.88 4.83 17.64
N PRO A 128 9.97 4.07 17.89
CA PRO A 128 10.89 3.65 16.83
C PRO A 128 10.22 2.73 15.80
N LEU A 129 9.05 2.17 16.12
CA LEU A 129 8.30 1.32 15.21
C LEU A 129 7.48 2.14 14.20
N LEU A 130 7.06 3.35 14.56
CA LEU A 130 6.28 4.20 13.68
C LEU A 130 7.17 5.06 12.79
N PHE A 131 8.33 5.47 13.30
CA PHE A 131 9.26 6.37 12.61
C PHE A 131 9.64 5.94 11.17
N PRO A 132 9.94 4.66 10.87
CA PRO A 132 10.26 4.25 9.50
C PRO A 132 9.13 4.46 8.50
N GLU A 133 7.88 4.57 8.96
CA GLU A 133 6.69 4.74 8.13
C GLU A 133 6.20 6.20 8.13
N THR A 134 6.99 7.14 8.64
CA THR A 134 6.64 8.58 8.58
C THR A 134 7.16 9.28 7.34
N VAL A 135 7.96 8.59 6.52
CA VAL A 135 8.54 9.05 5.25
C VAL A 135 7.93 8.33 4.06
#